data_AF-A0A8J6EUV6-F1
#
_entry.id   AF-A0A8J6EUV6-F1
#
_cell.length_a   1.000
_cell.length_b   1.000
_cell.length_c   1.000
_cell.angle_alpha   90.00
_cell.angle_beta   90.00
_cell.angle_gamma   90.00
#
_symmetry.space_group_name_H-M   'P 1'
#
loop_
_entity.id
_entity.type
_entity.pdbx_description
1 polymer ?
#
loop_
_entity_poly.entity_id
_entity_poly.type
_entity_poly.pdbx_seq_one_letter_code
_entity_poly.pdbx_strand_id
1 'polypeptide(L)'
;MPIKPFSFPFPETRFFHTTKYVYKFKIRYGVNFCSENTENKQQVMSELLDSVRAILANHDDLQPFSTKHFIIFPYKTKWDSASRLKFKHGPKFFQPFPYVFTMYVEPNVLAYGNCL
;
A
#
# COMPACT_ATOMS: atom_id res chain seq x y z
N MET A 1 -3.60 17.09 -0.94
CA MET A 1 -2.15 16.81 -0.84
C MET A 1 -1.80 15.79 -1.90
N PRO A 2 -0.87 16.06 -2.84
CA PRO A 2 -0.48 15.04 -3.79
C PRO A 2 0.49 14.08 -3.07
N ILE A 3 0.00 12.90 -2.69
CA ILE A 3 0.88 11.79 -2.33
C ILE A 3 1.70 11.47 -3.59
N LYS A 4 3.02 11.25 -3.42
CA LYS A 4 3.89 10.86 -4.54
C LYS A 4 3.27 9.67 -5.28
N PRO A 5 3.23 9.63 -6.62
CA PRO A 5 2.71 8.47 -7.35
C PRO A 5 3.41 7.17 -6.96
N PHE A 6 2.69 6.04 -6.92
CA PHE A 6 3.24 4.70 -6.70
C PHE A 6 4.14 4.26 -7.86
N SER A 7 5.10 3.38 -7.59
CA SER A 7 6.01 2.81 -8.58
C SER A 7 5.42 1.59 -9.28
N PHE A 8 4.09 1.47 -9.36
CA PHE A 8 3.40 0.35 -10.00
C PHE A 8 3.98 0.07 -11.41
N PRO A 9 4.26 -1.20 -11.77
CA PRO A 9 4.03 -2.44 -11.00
C PRO A 9 5.27 -2.90 -10.18
N PHE A 10 6.25 -2.03 -9.93
CA PHE A 10 7.47 -2.40 -9.21
C PHE A 10 7.28 -2.35 -7.70
N PRO A 11 7.70 -3.41 -6.95
CA PRO A 11 7.61 -3.43 -5.51
C PRO A 11 8.28 -2.22 -4.85
N GLU A 12 7.67 -1.70 -3.79
CA GLU A 12 8.22 -0.55 -3.08
C GLU A 12 7.93 -0.57 -1.58
N THR A 13 8.71 0.20 -0.83
CA THR A 13 8.46 0.45 0.59
C THR A 13 8.19 1.92 0.80
N ARG A 14 7.09 2.23 1.49
CA ARG A 14 6.68 3.62 1.78
C ARG A 14 6.45 3.84 3.26
N PHE A 15 6.70 5.07 3.68
CA PHE A 15 6.32 5.57 4.99
C PHE A 15 5.17 6.56 4.83
N PHE A 16 4.06 6.29 5.53
CA PHE A 16 2.92 7.19 5.59
C PHE A 16 2.86 7.78 6.99
N HIS A 17 2.69 9.09 7.11
CA HIS A 17 2.51 9.71 8.42
C HIS A 17 1.08 10.23 8.59
N THR A 18 0.59 10.14 9.81
CA THR A 18 -0.64 10.79 10.27
C THR A 18 -0.26 11.90 11.25
N THR A 19 -1.21 12.41 12.03
CA THR A 19 -0.92 13.39 13.08
C THR A 19 0.03 12.85 14.15
N LYS A 20 -0.01 11.54 14.45
CA LYS A 20 0.74 10.94 15.57
C LYS A 20 1.73 9.86 15.13
N TYR A 21 1.35 9.03 14.17
CA TYR A 21 2.10 7.82 13.82
C TYR A 21 2.74 7.90 12.44
N VAL A 22 3.87 7.20 12.30
CA VAL A 22 4.44 6.80 11.01
C VAL A 22 4.23 5.31 10.80
N TYR A 23 3.62 4.96 9.68
CA TYR A 23 3.33 3.62 9.24
C TYR A 23 4.31 3.22 8.15
N LYS A 24 4.81 1.98 8.21
CA LYS A 24 5.63 1.40 7.15
C LYS A 24 4.80 0.43 6.33
N PHE A 25 4.74 0.67 5.03
CA PHE A 25 4.08 -0.18 4.05
C PHE A 25 5.11 -0.81 3.12
N LYS A 26 4.98 -2.10 2.87
CA LYS A 26 5.63 -2.82 1.78
C LYS A 26 4.57 -3.17 0.76
N ILE A 27 4.72 -2.70 -0.47
CA ILE A 27 3.78 -2.95 -1.56
C ILE A 27 4.43 -3.95 -2.49
N ARG A 28 3.74 -5.08 -2.70
CA ARG A 28 4.18 -6.19 -3.53
C ARG A 28 3.13 -6.42 -4.60
N TYR A 29 3.58 -6.56 -5.83
CA TYR A 29 2.73 -6.80 -6.98
C TYR A 29 2.97 -8.24 -7.45
N GLY A 30 1.89 -8.97 -7.75
CA GLY A 30 1.93 -10.29 -8.36
C GLY A 30 2.57 -10.29 -9.75
N VAL A 31 2.77 -11.48 -10.31
CA VAL A 31 3.56 -11.70 -11.54
C VAL A 31 2.80 -11.31 -12.82
N ASN A 32 1.49 -11.11 -12.75
CA ASN A 32 0.60 -10.99 -13.91
C ASN A 32 0.22 -9.54 -14.29
N PHE A 33 0.95 -8.53 -13.82
CA PHE A 33 0.70 -7.14 -14.26
C PHE A 33 1.41 -6.85 -15.58
N CYS A 34 0.66 -6.85 -16.70
CA CYS A 34 1.17 -6.35 -17.97
C CYS A 34 1.45 -4.84 -17.87
N SER A 35 2.68 -4.44 -18.22
CA SER A 35 3.09 -3.02 -18.28
C SER A 35 2.27 -2.19 -19.27
N GLU A 36 1.65 -2.84 -20.25
CA GLU A 36 0.96 -2.18 -21.38
C GLU A 36 -0.52 -1.86 -21.11
N ASN A 37 -1.18 -2.53 -20.15
CA ASN A 37 -2.62 -2.32 -19.87
C ASN A 37 -2.93 -1.13 -18.93
N THR A 38 -2.12 -0.06 -18.98
CA THR A 38 -2.29 1.14 -18.12
C THR A 38 -3.11 2.24 -18.78
N GLU A 39 -4.25 1.91 -19.40
CA GLU A 39 -5.14 2.91 -20.02
C GLU A 39 -5.72 3.92 -19.01
N ASN A 40 -5.59 3.69 -17.69
CA ASN A 40 -5.94 4.69 -16.70
C ASN A 40 -5.00 4.72 -15.48
N LYS A 41 -3.77 5.22 -15.68
CA LYS A 41 -2.77 5.39 -14.60
C LYS A 41 -3.30 6.15 -13.39
N GLN A 42 -4.14 7.18 -13.60
CA GLN A 42 -4.71 7.96 -12.50
C GLN A 42 -5.65 7.13 -11.64
N GLN A 43 -6.53 6.35 -12.27
CA GLN A 43 -7.44 5.45 -11.56
C GLN A 43 -6.66 4.38 -10.77
N VAL A 44 -5.64 3.77 -11.38
CA VAL A 44 -4.77 2.80 -10.69
C VAL A 44 -4.08 3.42 -9.46
N MET A 45 -3.54 4.65 -9.60
CA MET A 45 -2.94 5.37 -8.47
C MET A 45 -3.95 5.65 -7.36
N SER A 46 -5.18 6.02 -7.70
CA SER A 46 -6.24 6.25 -6.71
C SER A 46 -6.58 4.96 -5.97
N GLU A 47 -6.77 3.86 -6.70
CA GLU A 47 -7.13 2.58 -6.09
C GLU A 47 -6.05 2.05 -5.14
N LEU A 48 -4.77 2.20 -5.47
CA LEU A 48 -3.67 1.85 -4.57
C LEU A 48 -3.67 2.73 -3.32
N LEU A 49 -3.94 4.03 -3.46
CA LEU A 49 -4.03 4.94 -2.33
C LEU A 49 -5.22 4.60 -1.42
N ASP A 50 -6.38 4.35 -2.02
CA ASP A 50 -7.60 3.99 -1.29
C ASP A 50 -7.45 2.64 -0.61
N SER A 51 -6.71 1.71 -1.21
CA SER A 51 -6.32 0.43 -0.57
C SER A 51 -5.45 0.65 0.66
N VAL A 52 -4.45 1.55 0.60
CA VAL A 52 -3.64 1.92 1.78
C VAL A 52 -4.53 2.51 2.89
N ARG A 53 -5.49 3.38 2.52
CA ARG A 53 -6.44 3.96 3.48
C ARG A 53 -7.33 2.89 4.12
N ALA A 54 -7.86 1.96 3.33
CA ALA A 54 -8.69 0.86 3.81
C ALA A 54 -7.93 -0.04 4.79
N ILE A 55 -6.66 -0.36 4.50
CA ILE A 55 -5.79 -1.14 5.41
C ILE A 55 -5.55 -0.41 6.73
N LEU A 56 -5.29 0.90 6.68
CA LEU A 56 -5.11 1.70 7.90
C LEU A 56 -6.38 1.80 8.75
N ALA A 57 -7.55 1.93 8.10
CA ALA A 57 -8.84 2.03 8.78
C ALA A 57 -9.23 0.70 9.46
N ASN A 58 -8.83 -0.44 8.91
CA ASN A 58 -9.19 -1.79 9.39
C ASN A 58 -7.99 -2.55 9.95
N HIS A 59 -6.98 -1.86 10.49
CA HIS A 59 -5.71 -2.50 10.86
C HIS A 59 -5.82 -3.56 11.97
N ASP A 60 -6.91 -3.56 12.75
CA ASP A 60 -7.18 -4.56 13.77
C ASP A 60 -7.69 -5.89 13.19
N ASP A 61 -8.52 -5.83 12.15
CA ASP A 61 -9.12 -6.97 11.45
C ASP A 61 -8.86 -6.88 9.94
N LEU A 62 -7.65 -7.30 9.54
CA LEU A 62 -7.24 -7.27 8.14
C LEU A 62 -7.88 -8.43 7.38
N GLN A 63 -8.69 -8.08 6.38
CA GLN A 63 -9.32 -9.02 5.45
C GLN A 63 -8.93 -8.70 4.00
N PRO A 64 -8.85 -9.70 3.12
CA PRO A 64 -8.72 -9.47 1.69
C PRO A 64 -9.92 -8.67 1.13
N PHE A 65 -9.67 -7.83 0.14
CA PHE A 65 -10.74 -7.07 -0.53
C PHE A 65 -10.38 -6.79 -2.00
N SER A 66 -11.38 -6.48 -2.81
CA SER A 66 -11.21 -6.17 -4.23
C SER A 66 -11.45 -4.70 -4.52
N THR A 67 -10.66 -4.14 -5.42
CA THR A 67 -10.95 -2.90 -6.14
C THR A 67 -11.39 -3.23 -7.57
N LYS A 68 -11.56 -2.21 -8.41
CA LYS A 68 -11.87 -2.43 -9.83
C LYS A 68 -10.77 -3.23 -10.51
N HIS A 69 -9.50 -2.87 -10.29
CA HIS A 69 -8.36 -3.48 -10.98
C HIS A 69 -7.59 -4.52 -10.15
N PHE A 70 -7.77 -4.54 -8.83
CA PHE A 70 -6.91 -5.32 -7.93
C PHE A 70 -7.69 -6.21 -6.97
N ILE A 71 -7.05 -7.30 -6.55
CA ILE A 71 -7.36 -8.02 -5.32
C ILE A 71 -6.22 -7.73 -4.35
N ILE A 72 -6.58 -7.25 -3.16
CA ILE A 72 -5.62 -6.82 -2.14
C ILE A 72 -5.63 -7.85 -1.01
N PHE A 73 -4.45 -8.41 -0.72
CA PHE A 73 -4.22 -9.28 0.43
C PHE A 73 -3.32 -8.55 1.44
N PRO A 74 -3.91 -7.92 2.48
CA PRO A 74 -3.15 -7.18 3.47
C PRO A 74 -2.67 -8.08 4.61
N TYR A 75 -1.42 -7.90 5.00
CA TYR A 75 -0.82 -8.56 6.16
C TYR A 75 -0.17 -7.53 7.09
N LYS A 76 -0.16 -7.82 8.39
CA LYS A 76 0.62 -7.06 9.38
C LYS A 76 1.65 -7.97 10.04
N THR A 77 2.89 -7.50 10.15
CA THR A 77 3.96 -8.18 10.88
C THR A 77 4.62 -7.22 11.85
N LYS A 78 5.14 -7.74 12.97
CA LYS A 78 5.78 -6.90 13.99
C LYS A 78 6.98 -6.15 13.38
N TRP A 79 7.11 -4.87 13.71
CA TRP A 79 8.24 -4.06 13.28
C TRP A 79 9.29 -3.98 14.38
N ASP A 80 10.16 -5.01 14.47
CA ASP A 80 11.11 -5.13 15.58
C ASP A 80 12.14 -4.00 15.68
N SER A 81 12.46 -3.34 14.56
CA SER A 81 13.36 -2.18 14.55
C SER A 81 12.67 -0.85 14.84
N ALA A 82 11.33 -0.81 15.00
CA ALA A 82 10.59 0.44 15.23
C ALA A 82 11.10 1.20 16.45
N SER A 83 11.39 0.52 17.55
CA SER A 83 11.87 1.14 18.81
C SER A 83 13.24 1.82 18.68
N ARG A 84 14.04 1.45 17.67
CA ARG A 84 15.37 2.03 17.40
C ARG A 84 15.31 3.21 16.43
N LEU A 85 14.15 3.52 15.88
CA LEU A 85 13.98 4.54 14.85
C LEU A 85 13.28 5.78 15.44
N LYS A 86 13.71 6.96 14.99
CA LYS A 86 13.07 8.25 15.31
C LYS A 86 12.62 8.91 14.02
N PHE A 87 11.35 9.30 13.96
CA PHE A 87 10.77 9.99 12.82
C PHE A 87 10.48 11.45 13.17
N LYS A 88 10.88 12.38 12.29
CA LYS A 88 10.65 13.81 12.44
C LYS A 88 10.23 14.46 11.12
N HIS A 89 9.39 15.49 11.20
CA HIS A 89 9.07 16.39 10.10
C HIS A 89 9.06 17.81 10.66
N GLY A 90 10.08 18.59 10.31
CA GLY A 90 10.37 19.86 10.97
C GLY A 90 10.56 19.67 12.48
N PRO A 91 9.89 20.47 13.35
CA PRO A 91 9.99 20.35 14.80
C PRO A 91 9.17 19.19 15.39
N LYS A 92 8.30 18.56 14.59
CA LYS A 92 7.36 17.54 15.07
C LYS A 92 7.97 16.15 15.02
N PHE A 93 7.88 15.43 16.14
CA PHE A 93 8.24 14.02 16.24
C PHE A 93 7.02 13.12 16.04
N PHE A 94 7.25 11.94 15.49
CA PHE A 94 6.23 10.92 15.25
C PHE A 94 6.64 9.60 15.87
N GLN A 95 5.65 8.86 16.35
CA GLN A 95 5.84 7.52 16.88
C GLN A 95 5.77 6.51 15.72
N PRO A 96 6.73 5.59 15.56
CA PRO A 96 6.57 4.51 14.61
C PRO A 96 5.44 3.59 15.09
N PHE A 97 4.54 3.23 14.17
CA PHE A 97 3.54 2.21 14.44
C PHE A 97 4.25 0.85 14.63
N PRO A 98 3.82 0.00 15.59
CA PRO A 98 4.57 -1.21 15.95
C PRO A 98 4.54 -2.33 14.91
N TYR A 99 3.81 -2.16 13.81
CA TYR A 99 3.66 -3.14 12.74
C TYR A 99 4.07 -2.57 11.38
N VAL A 100 4.56 -3.46 10.51
CA VAL A 100 4.72 -3.23 9.08
C VAL A 100 3.51 -3.82 8.37
N PHE A 101 2.88 -3.03 7.51
CA PHE A 101 1.85 -3.52 6.61
C PHE A 101 2.49 -4.01 5.32
N THR A 102 2.14 -5.22 4.89
CA THR A 102 2.49 -5.74 3.57
C THR A 102 1.20 -5.85 2.76
N MET A 103 1.13 -5.08 1.68
CA MET A 103 0.01 -5.07 0.74
C MET A 103 0.44 -5.89 -0.48
N TYR A 104 -0.06 -7.13 -0.59
CA TYR A 104 0.07 -7.90 -1.82
C TYR A 104 -1.09 -7.53 -2.73
N VAL A 105 -0.74 -7.13 -3.95
CA VAL A 105 -1.66 -6.66 -4.98
C VAL A 105 -1.63 -7.70 -6.09
N GLU A 106 -2.77 -8.31 -6.37
CA GLU A 106 -2.96 -9.23 -7.49
C GLU A 106 -3.93 -8.60 -8.50
N PRO A 107 -3.86 -8.91 -9.80
CA PRO A 107 -4.81 -8.40 -10.77
C PRO A 107 -6.20 -8.97 -10.51
N ASN A 108 -7.22 -8.13 -10.65
CA ASN A 108 -8.61 -8.57 -10.67
C ASN A 108 -8.97 -9.02 -12.11
N VAL A 109 -8.86 -10.31 -12.37
CA VAL A 109 -9.04 -10.93 -13.71
C VAL A 109 -10.45 -10.72 -14.28
N LEU A 110 -11.44 -10.37 -13.45
CA LEU A 110 -12.77 -10.00 -13.95
C LEU A 110 -12.80 -8.64 -14.68
N ALA A 111 -11.79 -7.79 -14.49
CA ALA A 111 -11.68 -6.48 -15.12
C ALA A 111 -10.61 -6.40 -16.24
N TYR A 112 -9.71 -7.39 -16.31
CA TYR A 112 -8.68 -7.48 -17.33
C TYR A 112 -8.98 -8.65 -18.25
N GLY A 113 -9.37 -8.36 -19.49
CA GLY A 113 -9.41 -9.36 -20.55
C GLY A 113 -8.11 -10.16 -20.56
N ASN A 114 -8.22 -11.49 -20.66
CA ASN A 114 -7.17 -12.47 -20.45
C ASN A 114 -5.79 -12.00 -20.94
N CYS A 115 -4.86 -11.77 -20.01
CA CYS A 115 -3.44 -11.91 -20.29
C CYS A 115 -3.17 -13.42 -20.37
N LEU A 116 -3.24 -13.99 -21.58
CA LEU A 116 -2.75 -15.34 -21.90
C LEU A 116 -1.23 -15.29 -22.07
#